data_AF-A0A059A2F3-F1
#
_entry.id   AF-A0A059A2F3-F1
#
_cell.length_a   1.000
_cell.length_b   1.000
_cell.length_c   1.000
_cell.angle_alpha   90.00
_cell.angle_beta   90.00
_cell.angle_gamma   90.00
#
_symmetry.space_group_name_H-M   'P 1'
#
loop_
_entity.id
_entity.type
_entity.pdbx_description
1 polymer ?
#
loop_
_entity_poly.entity_id
_entity_poly.type
_entity_poly.pdbx_seq_one_letter_code
_entity_poly.pdbx_strand_id
1 'polypeptide(L)'
;GNILYRFPSLQRTASSQRTGRKEYVGRKWTDWVGGVQKFFEERKWQFSKASASERAMVIGLGGLNLFGVIILGTMLKDYTTLPSGFIKFVADIFPLLQIYAGSFFAIPVIRWLLLRKRNGEIERRNQTRLKFAQALELPDISLRRKLLSAREMAQRTFIGQDRIVYSTDKDFIEQDYDARDWERRFRENEKSE
;
A
#
# COMPACT_ATOMS: atom_id res chain seq x y z
N GLY A 1 26.53 18.48 33.64
CA GLY A 1 26.22 19.35 32.48
C GLY A 1 26.41 18.57 31.21
N ASN A 2 25.43 18.60 30.30
CA ASN A 2 25.52 17.99 28.97
C ASN A 2 25.83 19.08 27.95
N ILE A 3 27.05 19.10 27.42
CA ILE A 3 27.41 19.95 26.28
C ILE A 3 26.81 19.30 25.04
N LEU A 4 25.96 20.02 24.31
CA LEU A 4 25.27 19.51 23.13
C LEU A 4 25.82 20.20 21.87
N TYR A 5 26.51 19.42 21.04
CA TYR A 5 27.02 19.91 19.76
C TYR A 5 25.90 19.93 18.71
N ARG A 6 25.69 21.10 18.08
CA ARG A 6 24.74 21.28 16.97
C ARG A 6 25.50 21.37 15.65
N PHE A 7 25.12 20.54 14.68
CA PHE A 7 25.62 20.61 13.31
C PHE A 7 24.50 21.04 12.37
N PRO A 8 24.40 22.33 11.99
CA PRO A 8 23.36 22.82 11.09
C PRO A 8 23.30 22.07 9.76
N SER A 9 24.45 21.65 9.23
CA SER A 9 24.56 20.86 7.99
C SER A 9 23.93 19.46 8.07
N LEU A 10 23.78 18.91 9.29
CA LEU A 10 23.13 17.61 9.52
C LEU A 10 21.64 17.75 9.83
N GLN A 11 21.13 18.99 9.98
CA GLN A 11 19.70 19.23 10.20
C GLN A 11 18.94 19.09 8.88
N ARG A 12 18.40 17.89 8.61
CA ARG A 12 17.54 17.62 7.44
C ARG A 12 16.12 18.18 7.56
N THR A 13 15.87 19.14 8.45
CA THR A 13 14.51 19.58 8.79
C THR A 13 14.49 21.07 9.12
N ALA A 14 13.67 21.82 8.39
CA ALA A 14 13.45 23.25 8.61
C ALA A 14 12.87 23.57 10.00
N SER A 15 13.19 24.76 10.51
CA SER A 15 12.67 25.31 11.77
C SER A 15 11.15 25.31 11.77
N SER A 16 10.56 24.53 12.68
CA SER A 16 9.11 24.49 12.88
C SER A 16 8.73 25.57 13.88
N GLN A 17 8.42 26.77 13.40
CA GLN A 17 7.78 27.82 14.21
C GLN A 17 6.34 27.39 14.58
N ARG A 18 6.21 26.53 15.59
CA ARG A 18 4.99 26.32 16.39
C ARG A 18 5.26 25.30 17.50
N THR A 19 5.36 25.83 18.71
CA THR A 19 5.27 25.17 20.01
C THR A 19 3.83 24.69 20.27
N GLY A 20 3.34 23.79 19.41
CA GLY A 20 2.20 22.96 19.73
C GLY A 20 2.72 21.56 19.99
N ARG A 21 2.37 20.96 21.13
CA ARG A 21 2.60 19.53 21.42
C ARG A 21 2.07 18.76 20.21
N LYS A 22 2.95 18.33 19.29
CA LYS A 22 2.54 17.57 18.10
C LYS A 22 2.18 16.19 18.60
N GLU A 23 0.95 16.06 19.08
CA GLU A 23 0.32 14.78 19.34
C GLU A 23 0.56 13.91 18.11
N TYR A 24 1.12 12.72 18.36
CA TYR A 24 1.39 11.75 17.32
C TYR A 24 0.07 11.51 16.58
N VAL A 25 -0.04 12.01 15.34
CA VAL A 25 -1.32 12.08 14.60
C VAL A 25 -1.97 10.71 14.49
N GLY A 26 -1.16 9.64 14.53
CA GLY A 26 -1.62 8.27 14.56
C GLY A 26 -2.59 7.96 15.72
N ARG A 27 -2.38 8.51 16.92
CA ARG A 27 -3.20 8.16 18.11
C ARG A 27 -4.61 8.75 18.06
N LYS A 28 -4.77 9.96 17.50
CA LYS A 28 -6.07 10.61 17.38
C LYS A 28 -6.86 10.10 16.18
N TRP A 29 -6.16 9.68 15.13
CA TRP A 29 -6.77 9.05 13.96
C TRP A 29 -7.29 7.64 14.30
N THR A 30 -6.55 6.84 15.08
CA THR A 30 -6.96 5.47 15.46
C THR A 30 -8.27 5.39 16.23
N ASP A 31 -8.56 6.40 17.05
CA ASP A 31 -9.78 6.45 17.87
C ASP A 31 -11.00 6.94 17.05
N TRP A 32 -10.78 7.73 16.00
CA TRP A 32 -11.85 8.28 15.16
C TRP A 32 -12.40 7.29 14.13
N VAL A 33 -11.59 6.36 13.60
CA VAL A 33 -12.01 5.44 12.52
C VAL A 33 -12.59 4.10 13.00
N GLY A 34 -12.93 3.96 14.29
CA GLY A 34 -13.62 2.76 14.78
C GLY A 34 -12.81 1.46 14.67
N GLY A 35 -11.53 1.51 15.07
CA GLY A 35 -10.64 0.36 15.04
C GLY A 35 -9.95 0.18 13.69
N VAL A 36 -8.73 0.70 13.58
CA VAL A 36 -7.83 0.36 12.47
C VAL A 36 -7.59 -1.15 12.55
N GLN A 37 -7.86 -1.89 11.47
CA GLN A 37 -7.42 -3.29 11.36
C GLN A 37 -5.96 -3.36 11.80
N LYS A 38 -5.61 -4.34 12.66
CA LYS A 38 -4.28 -4.47 13.29
C LYS A 38 -3.11 -4.38 12.31
N PHE A 39 -3.36 -4.61 11.02
CA PHE A 39 -2.43 -4.43 9.91
C PHE A 39 -3.18 -4.01 8.64
N PHE A 40 -2.46 -3.44 7.67
CA PHE A 40 -3.01 -3.13 6.36
C PHE A 40 -3.12 -4.39 5.49
N GLU A 41 -4.36 -4.82 5.23
CA GLU A 41 -4.67 -5.94 4.33
C GLU A 41 -4.87 -5.45 2.88
N GLU A 42 -4.14 -6.03 1.93
CA GLU A 42 -4.33 -5.78 0.51
C GLU A 42 -5.47 -6.65 -0.04
N ARG A 43 -6.42 -6.01 -0.73
CA ARG A 43 -7.63 -6.69 -1.23
C ARG A 43 -7.29 -7.59 -2.43
N LYS A 44 -7.90 -8.78 -2.45
CA LYS A 44 -7.85 -9.71 -3.58
C LYS A 44 -8.61 -9.16 -4.79
N TRP A 45 -8.13 -9.44 -5.98
CA TRP A 45 -8.81 -9.13 -7.24
C TRP A 45 -10.00 -10.06 -7.43
N GLN A 46 -11.19 -9.49 -7.55
CA GLN A 46 -12.39 -10.25 -7.89
C GLN A 46 -12.41 -10.58 -9.38
N PHE A 47 -12.84 -11.80 -9.70
CA PHE A 47 -12.93 -12.25 -11.10
C PHE A 47 -13.97 -11.46 -11.90
N SER A 48 -15.16 -11.28 -11.31
CA SER A 48 -16.28 -10.53 -11.86
C SER A 48 -17.06 -9.90 -10.69
N LYS A 49 -17.82 -8.83 -10.99
CA LYS A 49 -18.80 -8.23 -10.08
C LYS A 49 -20.19 -8.86 -10.20
N ALA A 50 -20.39 -9.72 -11.21
CA ALA A 50 -21.65 -10.43 -11.42
C ALA A 50 -21.99 -11.31 -10.22
N SER A 51 -23.27 -11.37 -9.89
CA SER A 51 -23.86 -12.29 -8.92
C SER A 51 -23.70 -13.76 -9.35
N ALA A 52 -23.95 -14.69 -8.43
CA ALA A 52 -23.84 -16.12 -8.71
C ALA A 52 -24.82 -16.57 -9.80
N SER A 53 -26.05 -16.04 -9.80
CA SER A 53 -27.09 -16.36 -10.79
C SER A 53 -26.73 -15.86 -12.18
N GLU A 54 -26.24 -14.61 -12.31
CA GLU A 54 -25.79 -14.06 -13.58
C GLU A 54 -24.63 -14.89 -14.16
N ARG A 55 -23.67 -15.29 -13.33
CA ARG A 55 -22.57 -16.16 -13.77
C ARG A 55 -23.08 -17.52 -14.24
N ALA A 56 -23.99 -18.14 -13.49
CA ALA A 56 -24.58 -19.41 -13.87
C ALA A 56 -25.34 -19.31 -15.20
N MET A 57 -26.09 -18.22 -15.41
CA MET A 57 -26.80 -17.95 -16.66
C MET A 57 -25.83 -17.77 -17.83
N VAL A 58 -24.76 -17.00 -17.66
CA VAL A 58 -23.74 -16.79 -18.71
C VAL A 58 -23.05 -18.11 -19.06
N ILE A 59 -22.72 -18.93 -18.05
CA ILE A 59 -22.13 -20.26 -18.27
C ILE A 59 -23.13 -21.17 -19.00
N GLY A 60 -24.40 -21.18 -18.58
CA GLY A 60 -25.46 -21.97 -19.21
C GLY A 60 -25.70 -21.58 -20.66
N LEU A 61 -25.86 -20.27 -20.93
CA LEU A 61 -26.06 -19.75 -22.28
C LEU A 61 -24.85 -20.00 -23.18
N GLY A 62 -23.64 -19.82 -22.65
CA GLY A 62 -22.42 -20.19 -23.36
C GLY A 62 -22.34 -21.69 -23.65
N GLY A 63 -22.78 -22.53 -22.70
CA GLY A 63 -22.81 -23.98 -22.86
C GLY A 63 -23.76 -24.41 -23.97
N LEU A 64 -24.96 -23.81 -24.02
CA LEU A 64 -25.91 -24.00 -25.11
C LEU A 64 -25.34 -23.55 -26.46
N ASN A 65 -24.64 -22.40 -26.50
CA ASN A 65 -23.99 -21.92 -27.72
C ASN A 65 -22.90 -22.89 -28.22
N LEU A 66 -22.02 -23.35 -27.32
CA LEU A 66 -20.97 -24.31 -27.65
C LEU A 66 -21.55 -25.65 -28.12
N PHE A 67 -22.61 -26.14 -27.46
CA PHE A 67 -23.31 -27.35 -27.87
C PHE A 67 -23.92 -27.22 -29.26
N GLY A 68 -24.54 -26.07 -29.55
CA GLY A 68 -25.06 -25.77 -30.89
C GLY A 68 -23.97 -25.79 -31.96
N VAL A 69 -22.79 -25.23 -31.68
CA VAL A 69 -21.64 -25.28 -32.59
C VAL A 69 -21.15 -26.71 -32.82
N ILE A 70 -21.16 -27.56 -31.80
CA ILE A 70 -20.76 -28.98 -31.92
C ILE A 70 -21.73 -29.74 -32.83
N ILE A 71 -23.04 -29.64 -32.58
CA ILE A 71 -24.07 -30.30 -33.40
C ILE A 71 -24.03 -29.77 -34.83
N LEU A 72 -23.92 -28.46 -35.01
CA LEU A 72 -23.81 -27.87 -36.33
C LEU A 72 -22.58 -28.40 -37.06
N GLY A 73 -21.46 -28.58 -36.35
CA GLY A 73 -20.25 -29.18 -36.88
C GLY A 73 -20.41 -30.64 -37.31
N THR A 74 -21.20 -31.46 -36.60
CA THR A 74 -21.48 -32.83 -37.05
C THR A 74 -22.39 -32.83 -38.27
N MET A 75 -23.44 -32.00 -38.27
CA MET A 75 -24.36 -31.85 -39.41
C MET A 75 -23.64 -31.39 -40.70
N LEU A 76 -22.68 -30.46 -40.59
CA LEU A 76 -21.91 -29.99 -41.75
C LEU A 76 -20.93 -31.05 -42.27
N LYS A 77 -20.41 -31.94 -41.42
CA LYS A 77 -19.50 -33.02 -41.82
C LYS A 77 -20.19 -34.17 -42.54
N ASP A 78 -21.44 -34.44 -42.18
CA ASP A 78 -22.22 -35.53 -42.77
C ASP A 78 -22.71 -35.20 -44.20
N TYR A 79 -22.61 -33.94 -44.63
CA TYR A 79 -22.91 -33.50 -45.99
C TYR A 79 -21.78 -33.90 -46.96
N THR A 80 -22.02 -34.96 -47.73
CA THR A 80 -21.05 -35.59 -48.67
C THR A 80 -21.04 -34.95 -50.06
N THR A 81 -21.99 -34.07 -50.37
CA THR A 81 -22.04 -33.32 -51.65
C THR A 81 -21.57 -31.88 -51.46
N LEU A 82 -21.05 -31.27 -52.53
CA LEU A 82 -20.68 -29.85 -52.57
C LEU A 82 -21.81 -28.98 -51.96
N PRO A 83 -21.57 -28.29 -50.82
CA PRO A 83 -22.56 -27.43 -50.21
C PRO A 83 -23.02 -26.38 -51.22
N SER A 84 -24.32 -26.31 -51.50
CA SER A 84 -24.90 -25.32 -52.41
C SER A 84 -25.85 -24.38 -51.66
N GLY A 85 -25.92 -23.12 -52.09
CA GLY A 85 -26.78 -22.10 -51.50
C GLY A 85 -26.45 -21.78 -50.03
N PHE A 86 -27.47 -21.81 -49.16
CA PHE A 86 -27.37 -21.42 -47.75
C PHE A 86 -26.39 -22.28 -46.94
N ILE A 87 -26.28 -23.58 -47.24
CA ILE A 87 -25.39 -24.50 -46.52
C ILE A 87 -23.91 -24.09 -46.73
N LYS A 88 -23.57 -23.62 -47.93
CA LYS A 88 -22.24 -23.09 -48.23
C LYS A 88 -21.93 -21.85 -47.38
N PHE A 89 -22.87 -20.92 -47.28
CA PHE A 89 -22.71 -19.73 -46.44
C PHE A 89 -22.47 -20.10 -44.97
N VAL A 90 -23.26 -21.04 -44.42
CA VAL A 90 -23.08 -21.52 -43.04
C VAL A 90 -21.71 -22.18 -42.88
N ALA A 91 -21.28 -23.00 -43.84
CA ALA A 91 -19.95 -23.63 -43.82
C ALA A 91 -18.81 -22.59 -43.89
N ASP A 92 -18.97 -21.55 -44.71
CA ASP A 92 -17.97 -20.48 -44.86
C ASP A 92 -17.80 -19.67 -43.55
N ILE A 93 -18.88 -19.45 -42.77
CA ILE A 93 -18.82 -18.71 -41.49
C ILE A 93 -18.60 -19.60 -40.27
N PHE A 94 -18.76 -20.92 -40.40
CA PHE A 94 -18.65 -21.86 -39.29
C PHE A 94 -17.32 -21.76 -38.52
N PRO A 95 -16.13 -21.61 -39.15
CA PRO A 95 -14.87 -21.46 -38.43
C PRO A 95 -14.86 -20.22 -37.52
N LEU A 96 -15.47 -19.11 -37.95
CA LEU A 96 -15.59 -17.90 -37.14
C LEU A 96 -16.47 -18.16 -35.90
N LEU A 97 -17.57 -18.91 -36.09
CA LEU A 97 -18.47 -19.30 -35.00
C LEU A 97 -17.77 -20.21 -33.98
N GLN A 98 -16.92 -21.14 -34.44
CA GLN A 98 -16.09 -21.98 -33.58
C GLN A 98 -15.07 -21.17 -32.77
N ILE A 99 -14.38 -20.23 -33.41
CA ILE A 99 -13.43 -19.35 -32.72
C ILE A 99 -14.15 -18.53 -31.66
N TYR A 100 -15.34 -18.00 -31.98
CA TYR A 100 -16.16 -17.25 -31.03
C TYR A 100 -16.58 -18.12 -29.82
N ALA A 101 -17.18 -19.28 -30.07
CA ALA A 101 -17.64 -20.18 -29.00
C ALA A 101 -16.48 -20.67 -28.12
N GLY A 102 -15.33 -20.98 -28.72
CA GLY A 102 -14.11 -21.36 -27.98
C GLY A 102 -13.55 -20.20 -27.16
N SER A 103 -13.45 -19.01 -27.76
CA SER A 103 -12.90 -17.82 -27.10
C SER A 103 -13.76 -17.34 -25.94
N PHE A 104 -15.08 -17.51 -26.03
CA PHE A 104 -16.03 -17.20 -24.96
C PHE A 104 -15.68 -17.90 -23.64
N PHE A 105 -15.12 -19.11 -23.69
CA PHE A 105 -14.64 -19.83 -22.49
C PHE A 105 -13.14 -19.66 -22.24
N ALA A 106 -12.33 -19.68 -23.30
CA ALA A 106 -10.88 -19.61 -23.17
C ALA A 106 -10.42 -18.32 -22.49
N ILE A 107 -10.98 -17.17 -22.88
CA ILE A 107 -10.61 -15.86 -22.32
C ILE A 107 -10.91 -15.79 -20.81
N PRO A 108 -12.13 -16.11 -20.32
CA PRO A 108 -12.43 -16.22 -18.89
C PRO A 108 -11.50 -17.18 -18.13
N VAL A 109 -11.19 -18.36 -18.68
CA VAL A 109 -10.32 -19.35 -18.02
C VAL A 109 -8.90 -18.80 -17.86
N ILE A 110 -8.33 -18.23 -18.92
CA ILE A 110 -6.99 -17.62 -18.87
C ILE A 110 -6.97 -16.50 -17.83
N ARG A 111 -7.97 -15.61 -17.84
CA ARG A 111 -8.12 -14.56 -16.84
C ARG A 111 -8.19 -15.13 -15.43
N TRP A 112 -8.97 -16.19 -15.22
CA TRP A 112 -9.11 -16.83 -13.91
C TRP A 112 -7.77 -17.38 -13.40
N LEU A 113 -6.98 -18.03 -14.26
CA LEU A 113 -5.65 -18.53 -13.92
C LEU A 113 -4.70 -17.40 -13.49
N LEU A 114 -4.67 -16.30 -14.25
CA LEU A 114 -3.83 -15.15 -13.94
C LEU A 114 -4.26 -14.47 -12.62
N LEU A 115 -5.57 -14.33 -12.39
CA LEU A 115 -6.10 -13.78 -11.15
C LEU A 115 -5.79 -14.68 -9.95
N ARG A 116 -5.88 -16.00 -10.11
CA ARG A 116 -5.55 -16.96 -9.06
C ARG A 116 -4.09 -16.84 -8.63
N LYS A 117 -3.16 -16.68 -9.58
CA LYS A 117 -1.73 -16.43 -9.28
C LYS A 117 -1.54 -15.12 -8.51
N ARG A 118 -2.07 -14.00 -9.02
CA ARG A 118 -1.97 -12.69 -8.38
C ARG A 118 -2.57 -12.66 -6.98
N ASN A 119 -3.73 -13.28 -6.79
CA ASN A 119 -4.37 -13.37 -5.48
C ASN A 119 -3.58 -14.22 -4.48
N GLY A 120 -2.84 -15.24 -4.96
CA GLY A 120 -1.90 -15.98 -4.12
C GLY A 120 -0.71 -15.14 -3.67
N GLU A 121 -0.19 -14.26 -4.53
CA GLU A 121 0.88 -13.32 -4.16
C GLU A 121 0.41 -12.25 -3.18
N ILE A 122 -0.82 -11.75 -3.35
CA ILE A 122 -1.46 -10.83 -2.40
C ILE A 122 -1.61 -11.50 -1.02
N GLU A 123 -2.09 -12.75 -1.00
CA GLU A 123 -2.25 -13.51 0.22
C GLU A 123 -0.93 -13.69 0.96
N ARG A 124 0.15 -14.07 0.25
CA ARG A 124 1.49 -14.18 0.85
C ARG A 124 1.96 -12.86 1.47
N ARG A 125 1.75 -11.74 0.79
CA ARG A 125 2.11 -10.41 1.32
C ARG A 125 1.27 -10.04 2.54
N ASN A 126 -0.02 -10.35 2.54
CA ASN A 126 -0.89 -10.12 3.70
C ASN A 126 -0.50 -10.97 4.90
N GLN A 127 -0.15 -12.24 4.69
CA GLN A 127 0.35 -13.11 5.77
C GLN A 127 1.64 -12.56 6.38
N THR A 128 2.56 -12.05 5.56
CA THR A 128 3.77 -11.40 6.05
C THR A 128 3.44 -10.14 6.86
N ARG A 129 2.54 -9.27 6.39
CA ARG A 129 2.08 -8.08 7.12
C ARG A 129 1.41 -8.44 8.44
N LEU A 130 0.60 -9.51 8.46
CA LEU A 130 -0.03 -10.04 9.67
C LEU A 130 1.02 -10.51 10.69
N LYS A 131 2.02 -11.28 10.26
CA LYS A 131 3.12 -11.73 11.13
C LYS A 131 3.88 -10.54 11.74
N PHE A 132 4.18 -9.52 10.95
CA PHE A 132 4.84 -8.32 11.46
C PHE A 132 3.98 -7.55 12.47
N ALA A 133 2.67 -7.44 12.22
CA ALA A 133 1.77 -6.80 13.17
C ALA A 133 1.68 -7.58 14.49
N GLN A 134 1.59 -8.91 14.44
CA GLN A 134 1.63 -9.76 15.63
C GLN A 134 2.93 -9.59 16.42
N ALA A 135 4.08 -9.52 15.73
CA ALA A 135 5.38 -9.28 16.36
C ALA A 135 5.48 -7.89 17.02
N LEU A 136 4.72 -6.91 16.54
CA LEU A 136 4.64 -5.56 17.14
C LEU A 136 3.69 -5.49 18.34
N GLU A 137 2.69 -6.37 18.44
CA GLU A 137 1.80 -6.46 19.62
C GLU A 137 2.53 -6.98 20.86
N LEU A 138 3.46 -7.91 20.67
CA LEU A 138 4.31 -8.49 21.73
C LEU A 138 5.79 -8.32 21.37
N PRO A 139 6.34 -7.09 21.43
CA PRO A 139 7.68 -6.81 20.97
C PRO A 139 8.73 -7.39 21.92
N ASP A 140 9.71 -8.09 21.35
CA ASP A 140 10.91 -8.49 22.08
C ASP A 140 11.68 -7.26 22.63
N ILE A 141 12.47 -7.46 23.69
CA ILE A 141 13.23 -6.41 24.39
C ILE A 141 14.11 -5.61 23.40
N SER A 142 14.73 -6.32 22.46
CA SER A 142 15.55 -5.73 21.40
C SER A 142 14.74 -4.79 20.48
N LEU A 143 13.57 -5.26 20.03
CA LEU A 143 12.66 -4.51 19.15
C LEU A 143 12.06 -3.31 19.86
N ARG A 144 11.63 -3.48 21.11
CA ARG A 144 11.10 -2.40 21.95
C ARG A 144 12.12 -1.28 22.13
N ARG A 145 13.40 -1.63 22.39
CA ARG A 145 14.49 -0.64 22.49
C ARG A 145 14.69 0.13 21.18
N LYS A 146 14.67 -0.57 20.05
CA LYS A 146 14.80 0.05 18.72
C LYS A 146 13.63 0.99 18.40
N LEU A 147 12.40 0.62 18.75
CA LEU A 147 11.22 1.46 18.58
C LEU A 147 11.28 2.71 19.45
N LEU A 148 11.70 2.59 20.72
CA LEU A 148 11.88 3.73 21.62
C LEU A 148 12.96 4.68 21.10
N SER A 149 14.11 4.14 20.69
CA SER A 149 15.21 4.93 20.13
C SER A 149 14.80 5.64 18.83
N ALA A 150 14.09 4.94 17.93
CA ALA A 150 13.55 5.56 16.72
C ALA A 150 12.51 6.65 17.03
N ARG A 151 11.68 6.46 18.06
CA ARG A 151 10.73 7.49 18.53
C ARG A 151 11.45 8.72 19.05
N GLU A 152 12.50 8.55 19.83
CA GLU A 152 13.34 9.64 20.34
C GLU A 152 14.04 10.37 19.19
N MET A 153 14.63 9.65 18.24
CA MET A 153 15.22 10.26 17.04
C MET A 153 14.19 10.98 16.15
N ALA A 154 12.95 10.47 16.10
CA ALA A 154 11.86 11.10 15.37
C ALA A 154 11.31 12.34 16.09
N GLN A 155 11.48 12.42 17.42
CA GLN A 155 11.23 13.64 18.17
C GLN A 155 12.30 14.66 17.78
N ARG A 156 11.90 15.60 16.92
CA ARG A 156 12.76 16.67 16.43
C ARG A 156 13.21 17.54 17.60
N THR A 157 14.46 17.40 18.03
CA THR A 157 15.12 18.38 18.91
C THR A 157 15.52 19.59 18.07
N PHE A 158 14.60 20.56 17.95
CA PHE A 158 14.95 21.86 17.38
C PHE A 158 15.68 22.69 18.43
N ILE A 159 16.99 22.89 18.21
CA ILE A 159 17.80 23.82 19.00
C ILE A 159 17.78 25.15 18.25
N GLY A 160 17.05 26.13 18.78
CA GLY A 160 17.00 27.49 18.23
C GLY A 160 18.34 28.21 18.40
N GLN A 161 18.56 29.26 17.61
CA GLN A 161 19.78 30.09 17.69
C GLN A 161 19.94 30.75 19.07
N ASP A 162 18.83 31.00 19.78
CA ASP A 162 18.76 31.50 21.15
C ASP A 162 19.38 30.57 22.20
N ARG A 163 19.61 29.29 21.85
CA ARG A 163 20.18 28.27 22.74
C ARG A 163 21.64 27.92 22.40
N ILE A 164 22.27 28.66 21.48
CA ILE A 164 23.64 28.41 21.02
C ILE A 164 24.52 29.50 21.61
N VAL A 165 25.39 29.13 22.55
CA VAL A 165 26.32 30.06 23.21
C VAL A 165 27.58 30.30 22.38
N TYR A 166 28.06 29.26 21.69
CA TYR A 166 29.27 29.31 20.88
C TYR A 166 28.97 28.89 19.43
N SER A 167 29.41 29.69 18.46
CA SER A 167 29.23 29.42 17.02
C SER A 167 30.46 29.83 16.25
N THR A 168 30.88 29.04 15.26
CA THR A 168 32.03 29.38 14.40
C THR A 168 31.76 30.58 13.48
N ASP A 169 30.50 30.91 13.24
CA ASP A 169 30.10 32.00 12.34
C ASP A 169 30.14 33.40 12.99
N LYS A 170 30.29 33.48 14.32
CA LYS A 170 30.29 34.75 15.08
C LYS A 170 31.68 35.14 15.51
N ASP A 171 31.95 36.44 15.66
CA ASP A 171 33.21 36.94 16.22
C ASP A 171 33.31 36.69 17.73
N PHE A 172 34.53 36.54 18.25
CA PHE A 172 34.81 36.18 19.65
C PHE A 172 34.24 37.20 20.65
N ILE A 173 34.23 38.49 20.31
CA ILE A 173 33.72 39.55 21.17
C ILE A 173 32.20 39.46 21.34
N GLU A 174 31.48 39.13 20.26
CA GLU A 174 30.03 38.94 20.29
C GLU A 174 29.65 37.70 21.10
N GLN A 175 30.42 36.62 20.98
CA GLN A 175 30.22 35.38 21.73
C GLN A 175 30.44 35.55 23.24
N ASP A 176 31.44 36.35 23.65
CA ASP A 176 31.72 36.57 25.08
C ASP A 176 30.60 37.38 25.76
N TYR A 177 29.94 38.27 25.02
CA TYR A 177 28.75 38.98 25.49
C TYR A 177 27.54 38.05 25.64
N ASP A 178 27.24 37.26 24.60
CA ASP A 178 26.14 36.29 24.61
C ASP A 178 26.29 35.26 25.76
N ALA A 179 27.53 34.82 26.04
CA ALA A 179 27.84 33.91 27.15
C ALA A 179 27.55 34.53 28.53
N ARG A 180 27.87 35.80 28.74
CA ARG A 180 27.61 36.51 29.99
C ARG A 180 26.12 36.78 30.21
N ASP A 181 25.40 37.14 29.15
CA ASP A 181 23.95 37.34 29.24
C ASP A 181 23.23 36.01 29.54
N TRP A 182 23.68 34.92 28.93
CA TRP A 182 23.17 33.58 29.22
C TRP A 182 23.39 33.19 30.69
N GLU A 183 24.61 33.36 31.22
CA GLU A 183 24.95 33.06 32.61
C GLU A 183 24.08 33.88 33.59
N ARG A 184 23.79 35.14 33.28
CA ARG A 184 22.88 35.98 34.06
C ARG A 184 21.48 35.38 34.10
N ARG A 185 20.89 35.07 32.94
CA ARG A 185 19.55 34.46 32.84
C ARG A 185 19.48 33.09 33.49
N PHE A 186 20.57 32.31 33.43
CA PHE A 186 20.65 31.00 34.08
C PHE A 186 20.53 31.14 35.60
N ARG A 187 21.31 32.04 36.20
CA ARG A 187 21.25 32.32 37.65
C ARG A 187 19.92 32.90 38.13
N GLU A 188 19.24 33.67 37.29
CA GLU A 188 17.90 34.17 37.60
C GLU A 188 16.87 33.05 37.64
N ASN A 189 16.93 32.11 36.70
CA ASN A 189 16.04 30.95 36.68
C ASN A 189 16.31 29.96 37.83
N GLU A 190 17.58 29.71 38.19
CA GLU A 190 17.93 28.86 39.35
C GLU A 190 17.43 29.43 40.69
N LYS A 191 17.24 30.75 40.79
CA LYS A 191 16.68 31.40 41.98
C LYS A 191 15.15 31.42 42.02
N SER A 192 14.52 31.08 40.89
CA SER A 192 13.07 31.15 40.70
C SER A 192 12.37 29.80 40.85
N GLU A 193 13.13 28.71 41.01
CA GLU A 193 12.67 27.39 41.47
C GLU A 193 12.92 27.22 42.99
#